data_AF-A0A951RFZ4-F1
#
_entry.id   AF-A0A951RFZ4-F1
#
_cell.length_a   1.000
_cell.length_b   1.000
_cell.length_c   1.000
_cell.angle_alpha   90.00
_cell.angle_beta   90.00
_cell.angle_gamma   90.00
#
_symmetry.space_group_name_H-M   'P 1'
#
loop_
_entity.id
_entity.type
_entity.pdbx_description
1 polymer ?
#
loop_
_entity_poly.entity_id
_entity_poly.type
_entity_poly.pdbx_seq_one_letter_code
_entity_poly.pdbx_strand_id
1 'polypeptide(L)'
;MRRLAVLILVIISGLFTACSEKESKMEEPDELLPVINGYFARNEAGESMGIIGNMNPNVNLGTNTNLVDSDYFITFFPNPAINFASVYMKSPGQDEIKKIWIVPAVFDPEYEPSDDETYEPEINILNEIAVLQTETTMHTVFFDLTELQSGYYRIYVEVAEYILYDNIVIDKDFNPTGK
;
A
#
# COMPACT_ATOMS: atom_id res chain seq x y z
N MET A 1 53.27 23.04 -37.39
CA MET A 1 52.75 21.71 -36.99
C MET A 1 52.57 21.54 -35.47
N ARG A 2 53.54 21.87 -34.61
CA ARG A 2 53.39 21.75 -33.13
C ARG A 2 52.22 22.54 -32.51
N ARG A 3 51.86 23.71 -33.06
CA ARG A 3 50.75 24.55 -32.56
C ARG A 3 49.35 24.04 -32.95
N LEU A 4 49.26 23.24 -34.02
CA LEU A 4 48.00 22.64 -34.46
C LEU A 4 47.63 21.42 -33.59
N ALA A 5 48.63 20.66 -33.15
CA ALA A 5 48.43 19.52 -32.25
C ALA A 5 47.92 19.91 -30.86
N VAL A 6 48.35 21.07 -30.34
CA VAL A 6 47.88 21.59 -29.03
C VAL A 6 46.42 22.05 -29.11
N LEU A 7 46.00 22.62 -30.25
CA LEU A 7 44.63 23.09 -30.44
C LEU A 7 43.63 21.92 -30.52
N ILE A 8 44.02 20.81 -31.14
CA ILE A 8 43.21 19.59 -31.21
C ILE A 8 43.03 18.95 -29.82
N LEU A 9 44.06 19.03 -28.96
CA LEU A 9 44.00 18.45 -27.62
C LEU A 9 43.02 19.21 -26.68
N VAL A 10 42.91 20.53 -26.85
CA VAL A 10 41.97 21.36 -26.06
C VAL A 10 40.52 21.13 -26.50
N ILE A 11 40.26 20.90 -27.81
CA ILE A 11 38.92 20.62 -28.32
C ILE A 11 38.43 19.23 -27.87
N ILE A 12 39.31 18.23 -27.81
CA ILE A 12 38.97 16.87 -27.35
C ILE A 12 38.68 16.85 -25.83
N SER A 13 39.35 17.68 -25.04
CA SER A 13 39.11 17.77 -23.58
C SER A 13 37.77 18.43 -23.22
N GLY A 14 37.15 19.19 -24.13
CA GLY A 14 35.85 19.83 -23.92
C GLY A 14 34.64 18.92 -24.21
N LEU A 15 34.85 17.74 -24.79
CA LEU A 15 33.76 16.81 -25.16
C LEU A 15 33.39 15.83 -24.04
N PHE A 16 34.11 15.83 -22.91
CA PHE A 16 33.84 14.93 -21.77
C PHE A 16 33.09 15.57 -20.60
N THR A 17 32.64 16.83 -20.74
CA THR A 17 31.79 17.50 -19.73
C THR A 17 30.32 17.57 -20.11
N ALA A 18 29.87 16.75 -21.06
CA ALA A 18 28.44 16.47 -21.22
C ALA A 18 27.99 15.62 -20.02
N CYS A 19 27.74 16.32 -18.91
CA CYS A 19 27.02 15.80 -17.77
C CYS A 19 25.66 15.38 -18.29
N SER A 20 25.47 14.07 -18.45
CA SER A 20 24.16 13.48 -18.56
C SER A 20 23.46 13.80 -17.25
N GLU A 21 22.68 14.89 -17.23
CA GLU A 21 21.53 14.95 -16.34
C GLU A 21 20.71 13.71 -16.69
N LYS A 22 20.87 12.67 -15.87
CA LYS A 22 19.80 11.70 -15.69
C LYS A 22 18.66 12.55 -15.15
N GLU A 23 17.83 13.04 -16.06
CA GLU A 23 16.42 13.22 -15.78
C GLU A 23 15.99 11.88 -15.18
N SER A 24 15.95 11.87 -13.85
CA SER A 24 15.06 10.99 -13.12
C SER A 24 13.69 11.33 -13.66
N LYS A 25 13.30 10.64 -14.75
CA LYS A 25 11.89 10.38 -14.98
C LYS A 25 11.42 9.80 -13.67
N MET A 26 10.77 10.65 -12.89
CA MET A 26 9.79 10.23 -11.91
C MET A 26 8.88 9.33 -12.75
N GLU A 27 9.05 8.01 -12.61
CA GLU A 27 8.05 7.08 -13.14
C GLU A 27 6.75 7.60 -12.56
N GLU A 28 5.86 8.05 -13.44
CA GLU A 28 4.48 8.29 -13.03
C GLU A 28 4.06 7.02 -12.28
N PRO A 29 3.48 7.15 -11.08
CA PRO A 29 3.05 5.97 -10.33
C PRO A 29 2.28 5.10 -11.30
N ASP A 30 2.62 3.80 -11.37
CA ASP A 30 1.88 2.83 -12.18
C ASP A 30 0.39 3.16 -11.95
N GLU A 31 -0.30 3.67 -12.97
CA GLU A 31 -1.64 4.30 -12.79
C GLU A 31 -2.65 3.32 -12.17
N LEU A 32 -2.29 2.04 -12.13
CA LEU A 32 -3.04 0.93 -11.55
C LEU A 32 -2.87 0.78 -10.03
N LEU A 33 -1.76 1.25 -9.44
CA LEU A 33 -1.51 1.07 -8.02
C LEU A 33 -2.29 2.09 -7.18
N PRO A 34 -2.94 1.65 -6.10
CA PRO A 34 -3.60 2.58 -5.20
C PRO A 34 -2.60 3.48 -4.50
N VAL A 35 -2.98 4.76 -4.35
CA VAL A 35 -2.28 5.70 -3.47
C VAL A 35 -2.87 5.61 -2.07
N ILE A 36 -2.02 5.40 -1.07
CA ILE A 36 -2.38 5.44 0.35
C ILE A 36 -1.77 6.69 0.99
N ASN A 37 -2.54 7.39 1.83
CA ASN A 37 -2.08 8.64 2.45
C ASN A 37 -1.77 8.52 3.95
N GLY A 38 -2.08 7.38 4.55
CA GLY A 38 -1.87 7.12 5.96
C GLY A 38 -2.34 5.72 6.32
N TYR A 39 -2.07 5.29 7.54
CA TYR A 39 -2.56 4.01 8.05
C TYR A 39 -2.77 4.04 9.56
N PHE A 40 -3.65 3.16 10.03
CA PHE A 40 -3.86 2.91 11.45
C PHE A 40 -2.79 1.94 11.95
N ALA A 41 -1.93 2.41 12.85
CA ALA A 41 -0.96 1.55 13.52
C ALA A 41 -1.69 0.69 14.56
N ARG A 42 -1.45 -0.62 14.56
CA ARG A 42 -2.10 -1.57 15.47
C ARG A 42 -1.12 -2.60 16.00
N ASN A 43 -1.26 -2.95 17.28
CA ASN A 43 -0.45 -4.00 17.90
C ASN A 43 -0.95 -5.41 17.51
N GLU A 44 -0.32 -6.46 18.04
CA GLU A 44 -0.67 -7.86 17.77
C GLU A 44 -2.09 -8.25 18.23
N ALA A 45 -2.70 -7.50 19.14
CA ALA A 45 -4.06 -7.70 19.60
C ALA A 45 -5.09 -6.89 18.78
N GLY A 46 -4.65 -6.12 17.77
CA GLY A 46 -5.49 -5.24 16.98
C GLY A 46 -5.85 -3.92 17.66
N GLU A 47 -5.22 -3.61 18.80
CA GLU A 47 -5.44 -2.35 19.50
C GLU A 47 -4.74 -1.21 18.76
N SER A 48 -5.41 -0.07 18.63
CA SER A 48 -4.87 1.11 17.99
C SER A 48 -3.66 1.66 18.77
N MET A 49 -2.57 1.90 18.06
CA MET A 49 -1.35 2.55 18.53
C MET A 49 -1.22 3.98 18.02
N GLY A 50 -2.15 4.44 17.19
CA GLY A 50 -2.15 5.77 16.58
C GLY A 50 -2.32 5.72 15.06
N ILE A 51 -2.08 6.87 14.43
CA ILE A 51 -2.17 7.07 12.98
C ILE A 51 -0.82 7.57 12.49
N ILE A 52 -0.36 7.04 11.36
CA ILE A 52 0.88 7.47 10.68
C ILE A 52 0.51 7.99 9.29
N GLY A 53 1.12 9.11 8.89
CA GLY A 53 0.77 9.84 7.65
C GLY A 53 -0.35 10.85 7.88
N ASN A 54 -1.31 10.91 6.95
CA ASN A 54 -2.51 11.74 7.06
C ASN A 54 -3.37 11.29 8.26
N MET A 55 -3.87 12.27 9.04
CA MET A 55 -4.71 12.01 10.22
C MET A 55 -6.08 11.42 9.88
N ASN A 56 -6.50 11.48 8.62
CA ASN A 56 -7.66 10.80 8.09
C ASN A 56 -7.22 9.87 6.94
N PRO A 57 -6.69 8.67 7.25
CA PRO A 57 -6.29 7.70 6.24
C PRO A 57 -7.43 7.40 5.26
N ASN A 58 -7.13 7.38 3.98
CA ASN A 58 -8.08 7.02 2.91
C ASN A 58 -8.36 5.51 2.93
N VAL A 59 -9.19 5.06 3.89
CA VAL A 59 -9.59 3.66 4.08
C VAL A 59 -11.11 3.52 4.06
N ASN A 60 -11.60 2.31 3.82
CA ASN A 60 -13.01 1.95 3.97
C ASN A 60 -13.13 0.72 4.87
N LEU A 61 -13.12 0.92 6.19
CA LEU A 61 -13.05 -0.19 7.15
C LEU A 61 -14.41 -0.83 7.44
N GLY A 62 -15.52 -0.22 7.05
CA GLY A 62 -16.85 -0.76 7.32
C GLY A 62 -17.96 0.08 6.69
N THR A 63 -19.18 -0.46 6.71
CA THR A 63 -20.33 0.14 6.02
C THR A 63 -20.95 1.33 6.74
N ASN A 64 -20.61 1.56 8.01
CA ASN A 64 -21.09 2.69 8.79
C ASN A 64 -19.92 3.57 9.25
N THR A 65 -20.19 4.86 9.47
CA THR A 65 -19.20 5.80 10.04
C THR A 65 -18.74 5.39 11.44
N ASN A 66 -19.61 4.75 12.22
CA ASN A 66 -19.23 4.07 13.45
C ASN A 66 -18.86 2.61 13.14
N LEU A 67 -17.57 2.30 13.25
CA LEU A 67 -17.04 0.96 12.99
C LEU A 67 -17.60 -0.10 13.95
N VAL A 68 -17.94 0.28 15.19
CA VAL A 68 -18.52 -0.64 16.18
C VAL A 68 -19.90 -1.15 15.75
N ASP A 69 -20.68 -0.28 15.13
CA ASP A 69 -22.04 -0.55 14.66
C ASP A 69 -22.08 -1.01 13.20
N SER A 70 -20.94 -1.16 12.53
CA SER A 70 -20.89 -1.62 11.15
C SER A 70 -21.23 -3.11 11.07
N ASP A 71 -22.17 -3.48 10.20
CA ASP A 71 -22.53 -4.89 9.96
C ASP A 71 -21.41 -5.63 9.22
N TYR A 72 -20.74 -4.92 8.31
CA TYR A 72 -19.52 -5.37 7.66
C TYR A 72 -18.35 -4.50 8.12
N PHE A 73 -17.30 -5.14 8.60
CA PHE A 73 -16.13 -4.44 9.14
C PHE A 73 -14.87 -5.26 8.93
N ILE A 74 -13.75 -4.61 8.62
CA ILE A 74 -12.44 -5.24 8.54
C ILE A 74 -11.42 -4.54 9.43
N THR A 75 -10.47 -5.31 9.96
CA THR A 75 -9.27 -4.78 10.60
C THR A 75 -8.09 -5.72 10.36
N PHE A 76 -6.97 -5.13 9.94
CA PHE A 76 -5.71 -5.83 9.74
C PHE A 76 -4.76 -5.55 10.91
N PHE A 77 -4.16 -6.59 11.48
CA PHE A 77 -3.23 -6.44 12.60
C PHE A 77 -2.23 -7.59 12.73
N PRO A 78 -1.00 -7.35 13.25
CA PRO A 78 -0.45 -6.02 13.56
C PRO A 78 -0.24 -5.18 12.28
N ASN A 79 -0.13 -3.86 12.46
CA ASN A 79 0.18 -2.92 11.39
C ASN A 79 1.12 -1.83 11.94
N PRO A 80 2.40 -1.74 11.53
CA PRO A 80 3.06 -2.57 10.51
C PRO A 80 3.15 -4.07 10.89
N ALA A 81 3.11 -4.92 9.88
CA ALA A 81 3.37 -6.35 9.99
C ALA A 81 4.82 -6.68 9.60
N ILE A 82 5.39 -7.69 10.26
CA ILE A 82 6.73 -8.20 9.92
C ILE A 82 6.57 -9.40 8.98
N ASN A 83 6.24 -10.59 9.52
CA ASN A 83 6.12 -11.83 8.75
C ASN A 83 4.71 -12.41 8.74
N PHE A 84 3.87 -12.05 9.71
CA PHE A 84 2.54 -12.59 9.82
C PHE A 84 1.57 -11.49 10.21
N ALA A 85 0.35 -11.60 9.71
CA ALA A 85 -0.75 -10.75 10.12
C ALA A 85 -2.06 -11.51 10.10
N SER A 86 -3.04 -10.94 10.79
CA SER A 86 -4.41 -11.40 10.81
C SER A 86 -5.31 -10.34 10.22
N VAL A 87 -6.34 -10.80 9.53
CA VAL A 87 -7.45 -9.95 9.11
C VAL A 87 -8.68 -10.46 9.79
N TYR A 88 -9.27 -9.64 10.65
CA TYR A 88 -10.59 -9.88 11.20
C TYR A 88 -11.64 -9.22 10.31
N MET A 89 -12.70 -9.95 10.02
CA MET A 89 -13.79 -9.59 9.11
C MET A 89 -15.11 -9.94 9.78
N LYS A 90 -15.87 -8.91 10.15
CA LYS A 90 -17.26 -9.03 10.58
C LYS A 90 -18.15 -9.02 9.34
N SER A 91 -19.10 -9.95 9.29
CA SER A 91 -20.21 -9.91 8.34
C SER A 91 -21.42 -10.64 8.96
N PRO A 92 -22.67 -10.29 8.60
CA PRO A 92 -23.86 -10.90 9.21
C PRO A 92 -24.01 -12.38 8.90
N GLY A 93 -23.65 -12.80 7.67
CA GLY A 93 -23.72 -14.18 7.24
C GLY A 93 -22.46 -14.98 7.60
N GLN A 94 -22.64 -16.07 8.34
CA GLN A 94 -21.56 -17.01 8.68
C GLN A 94 -20.95 -17.69 7.43
N ASP A 95 -21.74 -17.87 6.38
CA ASP A 95 -21.34 -18.56 5.14
C ASP A 95 -21.05 -17.58 3.98
N GLU A 96 -21.00 -16.28 4.24
CA GLU A 96 -20.67 -15.29 3.22
C GLU A 96 -19.20 -15.44 2.80
N ILE A 97 -19.01 -15.66 1.50
CA ILE A 97 -17.69 -15.70 0.87
C ILE A 97 -17.10 -14.29 0.92
N LYS A 98 -15.87 -14.22 1.44
CA LYS A 98 -15.04 -13.03 1.55
C LYS A 98 -13.84 -13.26 0.65
N LYS A 99 -13.71 -12.44 -0.40
CA LYS A 99 -12.54 -12.46 -1.28
C LYS A 99 -11.58 -11.39 -0.82
N ILE A 100 -10.30 -11.74 -0.74
CA ILE A 100 -9.27 -10.88 -0.16
C ILE A 100 -8.14 -10.72 -1.16
N TRP A 101 -7.70 -9.49 -1.36
CA TRP A 101 -6.52 -9.14 -2.17
C TRP A 101 -5.57 -8.28 -1.36
N ILE A 102 -4.26 -8.56 -1.45
CA ILE A 102 -3.21 -7.65 -1.00
C ILE A 102 -2.51 -7.11 -2.23
N VAL A 103 -2.50 -5.78 -2.36
CA VAL A 103 -2.02 -5.06 -3.54
C VAL A 103 -0.93 -4.08 -3.09
N PRO A 104 0.21 -3.99 -3.80
CA PRO A 104 1.22 -2.95 -3.54
C PRO A 104 0.62 -1.55 -3.67
N ALA A 105 1.11 -0.59 -2.89
CA ALA A 105 0.57 0.76 -2.90
C ALA A 105 1.69 1.81 -2.92
N VAL A 106 1.36 2.98 -3.46
CA VAL A 106 2.21 4.16 -3.40
C VAL A 106 1.84 4.95 -2.14
N PHE A 107 2.82 5.29 -1.31
CA PHE A 107 2.58 6.11 -0.13
C PHE A 107 2.84 7.58 -0.45
N ASP A 108 1.79 8.39 -0.29
CA ASP A 108 1.85 9.84 -0.42
C ASP A 108 0.99 10.47 0.69
N PRO A 109 1.59 10.98 1.78
CA PRO A 109 0.85 11.54 2.91
C PRO A 109 0.13 12.85 2.57
N GLU A 110 0.50 13.51 1.47
CA GLU A 110 -0.14 14.73 0.99
C GLU A 110 -1.30 14.44 0.04
N TYR A 111 -1.51 13.17 -0.34
CA TYR A 111 -2.63 12.77 -1.19
C TYR A 111 -3.97 12.98 -0.47
N GLU A 112 -4.79 13.84 -1.07
CA GLU A 112 -6.19 14.07 -0.70
C GLU A 112 -7.08 13.50 -1.81
N PRO A 113 -7.81 12.39 -1.58
CA PRO A 113 -8.76 11.90 -2.56
C PRO A 113 -9.81 12.98 -2.80
N SER A 114 -10.21 13.18 -4.05
CA SER A 114 -11.30 14.11 -4.34
C SER A 114 -12.63 13.58 -3.75
N ASP A 115 -13.54 14.48 -3.36
CA ASP A 115 -14.84 14.10 -2.78
C ASP A 115 -15.69 13.21 -3.71
N ASP A 116 -15.42 13.22 -5.03
CA ASP A 116 -16.07 12.40 -6.05
C ASP A 116 -15.37 11.05 -6.29
N GLU A 117 -14.16 10.83 -5.74
CA GLU A 117 -13.39 9.59 -5.85
C GLU A 117 -13.62 8.69 -4.65
N THR A 118 -14.85 8.18 -4.51
CA THR A 118 -15.01 6.90 -3.83
C THR A 118 -14.51 5.83 -4.79
N TYR A 119 -13.19 5.69 -4.91
CA TYR A 119 -12.56 4.75 -5.84
C TYR A 119 -12.79 3.32 -5.34
N GLU A 120 -13.90 2.72 -5.78
CA GLU A 120 -14.06 1.27 -5.75
C GLU A 120 -13.23 0.70 -6.90
N PRO A 121 -12.10 0.01 -6.63
CA PRO A 121 -11.32 -0.57 -7.70
C PRO A 121 -12.15 -1.61 -8.45
N GLU A 122 -12.02 -1.63 -9.77
CA GLU A 122 -12.61 -2.71 -10.55
C GLU A 122 -11.96 -4.05 -10.15
N ILE A 123 -12.78 -5.07 -9.85
CA ILE A 123 -12.31 -6.39 -9.41
C ILE A 123 -11.30 -7.00 -10.41
N ASN A 124 -11.48 -6.74 -11.71
CA ASN A 124 -10.55 -7.22 -12.74
C ASN A 124 -9.14 -6.66 -12.54
N ILE A 125 -9.03 -5.36 -12.22
CA ILE A 125 -7.75 -4.72 -11.93
C ILE A 125 -7.10 -5.37 -10.71
N LEU A 126 -7.87 -5.60 -9.62
CA LEU A 126 -7.35 -6.24 -8.41
C LEU A 126 -6.75 -7.62 -8.68
N ASN A 127 -7.39 -8.43 -9.52
CA ASN A 127 -6.87 -9.76 -9.89
C ASN A 127 -5.56 -9.70 -10.70
N GLU A 128 -5.28 -8.59 -11.39
CA GLU A 128 -4.06 -8.41 -12.18
C GLU A 128 -2.88 -7.92 -11.33
N ILE A 129 -3.14 -7.07 -10.34
CA ILE A 129 -2.09 -6.38 -9.57
C ILE A 129 -1.87 -6.95 -8.16
N ALA A 130 -2.73 -7.85 -7.69
CA ALA A 130 -2.57 -8.46 -6.37
C ALA A 130 -1.32 -9.33 -6.28
N VAL A 131 -0.54 -9.13 -5.22
CA VAL A 131 0.58 -10.01 -4.86
C VAL A 131 0.12 -11.22 -4.04
N LEU A 132 -1.06 -11.13 -3.44
CA LEU A 132 -1.70 -12.22 -2.73
C LEU A 132 -3.22 -12.14 -2.91
N GLN A 133 -3.84 -13.28 -3.18
CA GLN A 133 -5.29 -13.42 -3.26
C GLN A 133 -5.76 -14.68 -2.53
N THR A 134 -6.88 -14.59 -1.82
CA THR A 134 -7.53 -15.75 -1.20
C THR A 134 -9.04 -15.54 -1.05
N GLU A 135 -9.75 -16.62 -0.76
CA GLU A 135 -11.18 -16.59 -0.44
C GLU A 135 -11.44 -17.39 0.84
N THR A 136 -12.40 -16.94 1.65
CA THR A 136 -12.79 -17.64 2.88
C THR A 136 -14.24 -17.36 3.24
N THR A 137 -14.84 -18.19 4.08
CA THR A 137 -16.07 -17.84 4.81
C THR A 137 -15.77 -17.40 6.26
N MET A 138 -14.57 -17.66 6.75
CA MET A 138 -14.17 -17.41 8.14
C MET A 138 -14.13 -15.91 8.48
N HIS A 139 -14.35 -15.58 9.75
CA HIS A 139 -14.20 -14.23 10.27
C HIS A 139 -12.75 -13.80 10.48
N THR A 140 -11.81 -14.74 10.52
CA THR A 140 -10.39 -14.42 10.69
C THR A 140 -9.56 -15.25 9.72
N VAL A 141 -8.63 -14.59 9.03
CA VAL A 141 -7.62 -15.23 8.18
C VAL A 141 -6.24 -14.80 8.66
N PHE A 142 -5.33 -15.76 8.74
CA PHE A 142 -3.91 -15.53 9.02
C PHE A 142 -3.14 -15.56 7.71
N PHE A 143 -2.33 -14.54 7.48
CA PHE A 143 -1.46 -14.44 6.32
C PHE A 143 -0.01 -14.66 6.71
N ASP A 144 0.67 -15.50 5.93
CA ASP A 144 2.13 -15.54 5.87
C ASP A 144 2.59 -14.49 4.85
N LEU A 145 3.29 -13.49 5.34
CA LEU A 145 3.81 -12.35 4.60
C LEU A 145 5.33 -12.45 4.44
N THR A 146 5.95 -13.57 4.79
CA THR A 146 7.42 -13.74 4.80
C THR A 146 8.03 -13.43 3.43
N GLU A 147 7.35 -13.84 2.34
CA GLU A 147 7.81 -13.64 0.95
C GLU A 147 7.51 -12.23 0.40
N LEU A 148 6.69 -11.43 1.08
CA LEU A 148 6.41 -10.06 0.66
C LEU A 148 7.52 -9.12 1.13
N GLN A 149 7.91 -8.19 0.25
CA GLN A 149 8.93 -7.18 0.54
C GLN A 149 8.40 -6.11 1.50
N SER A 150 9.29 -5.47 2.25
CA SER A 150 8.94 -4.26 3.01
C SER A 150 8.35 -3.21 2.06
N GLY A 151 7.28 -2.55 2.48
CA GLY A 151 6.61 -1.54 1.69
C GLY A 151 5.18 -1.28 2.12
N TYR A 152 4.51 -0.46 1.33
CA TYR A 152 3.13 -0.07 1.52
C TYR A 152 2.22 -0.92 0.64
N TYR A 153 1.10 -1.33 1.22
CA TYR A 153 0.11 -2.13 0.53
C TYR A 153 -1.29 -1.65 0.92
N ARG A 154 -2.27 -2.00 0.12
CA ARG A 154 -3.68 -1.94 0.48
C ARG A 154 -4.25 -3.35 0.46
N ILE A 155 -4.99 -3.68 1.51
CA ILE A 155 -5.78 -4.90 1.54
C ILE A 155 -7.22 -4.57 1.17
N TYR A 156 -7.78 -5.33 0.25
CA TYR A 156 -9.17 -5.26 -0.17
C TYR A 156 -9.91 -6.52 0.28
N VAL A 157 -11.14 -6.35 0.74
CA VAL A 157 -12.06 -7.43 1.09
C VAL A 157 -13.41 -7.17 0.40
N GLU A 158 -13.78 -8.03 -0.55
CA GLU A 158 -15.12 -8.08 -1.14
C GLU A 158 -15.97 -9.05 -0.32
N VAL A 159 -17.10 -8.59 0.19
CA VAL A 159 -18.08 -9.41 0.89
C VAL A 159 -19.49 -8.90 0.59
N ALA A 160 -20.38 -9.80 0.17
CA ALA A 160 -21.68 -9.44 -0.38
C ALA A 160 -21.56 -8.44 -1.55
N GLU A 161 -22.02 -7.20 -1.38
CA GLU A 161 -21.94 -6.12 -2.37
C GLU A 161 -20.92 -5.03 -1.98
N TYR A 162 -20.18 -5.24 -0.89
CA TYR A 162 -19.27 -4.22 -0.33
C TYR A 162 -17.82 -4.54 -0.63
N ILE A 163 -17.05 -3.52 -0.99
CA ILE A 163 -15.59 -3.55 -1.03
C ILE A 163 -15.06 -2.71 0.12
N LEU A 164 -14.51 -3.39 1.13
CA LEU A 164 -13.84 -2.78 2.27
C LEU A 164 -12.33 -2.81 2.04
N TYR A 165 -11.61 -1.82 2.54
CA TYR A 165 -10.15 -1.78 2.41
C TYR A 165 -9.45 -1.04 3.55
N ASP A 166 -8.24 -1.50 3.85
CA ASP A 166 -7.35 -0.92 4.86
C ASP A 166 -5.96 -0.71 4.26
N ASN A 167 -5.25 0.29 4.76
CA ASN A 167 -3.89 0.61 4.36
C ASN A 167 -2.93 -0.10 5.31
N ILE A 168 -2.03 -0.93 4.78
CA ILE A 168 -1.14 -1.76 5.59
C ILE A 168 0.32 -1.53 5.22
N VAL A 169 1.19 -1.74 6.19
CA VAL A 169 2.63 -1.64 6.02
C VAL A 169 3.25 -2.97 6.36
N ILE A 170 4.12 -3.45 5.48
CA ILE A 170 5.03 -4.54 5.79
C ILE A 170 6.39 -3.90 6.07
N ASP A 171 6.91 -4.09 7.27
CA ASP A 171 8.21 -3.57 7.68
C ASP A 171 8.98 -4.68 8.39
N LYS A 172 9.92 -5.30 7.66
CA LYS A 172 10.74 -6.41 8.16
C LYS A 172 11.70 -6.01 9.28
N ASP A 173 11.97 -4.71 9.42
CA ASP A 173 12.87 -4.15 10.43
C ASP A 173 12.10 -3.46 11.56
N PHE A 174 10.77 -3.59 11.59
CA PHE A 174 9.93 -2.94 12.59
C PHE A 174 10.26 -3.41 14.00
N ASN A 175 10.72 -2.49 14.85
CA ASN A 175 10.97 -2.73 16.28
C ASN A 175 9.95 -1.96 17.13
N PRO A 176 8.82 -2.59 17.52
CA PRO A 176 7.78 -1.91 18.31
C PRO A 176 8.24 -1.51 19.72
N THR A 177 9.39 -2.01 20.18
CA THR A 177 9.88 -1.79 21.56
C THR A 177 10.91 -0.67 21.70
N GLY A 178 11.40 -0.10 20.60
CA GLY A 178 12.28 1.07 20.59
C GLY A 178 13.55 0.94 21.45
N LYS A 179 14.03 -0.28 21.70
CA LYS A 179 15.29 -0.58 22.41
C LYS A 179 16.28 -1.26 21.49
#